data_AF-A0A948KY20-F1
#
_entry.id   AF-A0A948KY20-F1
#
_cell.length_a   1.000
_cell.length_b   1.000
_cell.length_c   1.000
_cell.angle_alpha   90.00
_cell.angle_beta   90.00
_cell.angle_gamma   90.00
#
_symmetry.space_group_name_H-M   'P 1'
#
loop_
_entity.id
_entity.type
_entity.pdbx_description
1 polymer ?
#
loop_
_entity_poly.entity_id
_entity_poly.type
_entity_poly.pdbx_seq_one_letter_code
_entity_poly.pdbx_strand_id
1 'polypeptide(L)'
;MVSHKTQAAAGWRRNVVGIRRIFKTAFEAARLPYFNPHSFRSTLALLGQRICRTPEDFKVWSQNLGHEQVLTTLTSYGAVSAHRHAEIMGELWTHQNARPEPTLWPGVRVPPKAP
;
A
#
# COMPACT_ATOMS: atom_id res chain seq x y z
N MET A 1 50.75 13.48 -24.42
CA MET A 1 49.49 12.70 -24.48
C MET A 1 49.44 11.77 -23.27
N VAL A 2 48.81 12.19 -22.17
CA VAL A 2 48.59 11.31 -21.00
C VAL A 2 47.10 10.98 -20.98
N SER A 3 46.79 9.72 -21.29
CA SER A 3 45.43 9.20 -21.33
C SER A 3 44.95 8.96 -19.90
N HIS A 4 44.11 9.86 -19.39
CA HIS A 4 43.38 9.65 -18.15
C HIS A 4 42.34 8.56 -18.39
N LYS A 5 42.63 7.33 -17.95
CA LYS A 5 41.60 6.31 -17.75
C LYS A 5 40.69 6.79 -16.62
N THR A 6 39.55 7.35 -16.99
CA THR A 6 38.41 7.59 -16.11
C THR A 6 38.01 6.26 -15.47
N GLN A 7 38.24 6.12 -14.17
CA GLN A 7 37.67 5.02 -13.39
C GLN A 7 36.16 5.24 -13.33
N ALA A 8 35.44 4.45 -14.12
CA ALA A 8 33.99 4.38 -14.06
C ALA A 8 33.55 3.96 -12.65
N ALA A 9 32.51 4.63 -12.18
CA ALA A 9 31.91 4.54 -10.86
C ALA A 9 31.85 3.10 -10.34
N ALA A 10 32.42 2.91 -9.15
CA ALA A 10 32.34 1.68 -8.39
C ALA A 10 30.88 1.23 -8.28
N GLY A 11 30.60 0.08 -8.90
CA GLY A 11 29.27 -0.48 -9.01
C GLY A 11 28.56 -0.54 -7.66
N TRP A 12 27.31 -0.10 -7.66
CA TRP A 12 26.33 -0.31 -6.60
C TRP A 12 26.10 -1.83 -6.42
N ARG A 13 27.03 -2.51 -5.74
CA ARG A 13 26.86 -3.90 -5.31
C ARG A 13 25.82 -3.91 -4.20
N ARG A 14 24.89 -4.86 -4.25
CA ARG A 14 23.94 -5.21 -3.18
C ARG A 14 24.69 -5.57 -1.90
N ASN A 15 25.18 -4.58 -1.15
CA ASN A 15 25.94 -4.77 0.06
C ASN A 15 25.00 -4.84 1.27
N VAL A 16 24.46 -6.04 1.52
CA VAL A 16 23.55 -6.32 2.64
C VAL A 16 24.25 -6.07 4.00
N VAL A 17 25.58 -6.22 4.07
CA VAL A 17 26.36 -5.97 5.28
C VAL A 17 26.39 -4.48 5.63
N GLY A 18 26.56 -3.61 4.61
CA GLY A 18 26.50 -2.16 4.78
C GLY A 18 25.15 -1.68 5.32
N ILE A 19 24.06 -2.19 4.75
CA ILE A 19 22.70 -1.85 5.16
C ILE A 19 22.44 -2.28 6.62
N ARG A 20 22.81 -3.51 6.99
CA ARG A 20 22.64 -4.00 8.37
C ARG A 20 23.39 -3.16 9.40
N ARG A 21 24.61 -2.71 9.06
CA ARG A 21 25.40 -1.85 9.94
C ARG A 21 24.74 -0.49 10.14
N ILE A 22 24.30 0.16 9.06
CA ILE A 22 23.58 1.46 9.15
C ILE A 22 22.32 1.30 10.01
N PHE A 23 21.54 0.25 9.79
CA PHE A 23 20.36 -0.05 10.60
C PHE A 23 20.72 -0.19 12.08
N LYS A 24 21.71 -1.04 12.40
CA LYS A 24 22.11 -1.28 13.78
C LYS A 24 22.49 0.02 14.49
N THR A 25 23.32 0.85 13.86
CA THR A 25 23.72 2.15 14.41
C THR A 25 22.52 3.09 14.62
N ALA A 26 21.56 3.11 13.69
CA ALA A 26 20.37 3.95 13.82
C ALA A 26 19.45 3.50 14.98
N PHE A 27 19.23 2.20 15.14
CA PHE A 27 18.45 1.65 16.26
C PHE A 27 19.13 1.92 17.61
N GLU A 28 20.44 1.74 17.69
CA GLU A 28 21.23 2.06 18.89
C GLU A 28 21.15 3.55 19.25
N ALA A 29 21.29 4.44 18.27
CA ALA A 29 21.17 5.89 18.48
C ALA A 29 19.77 6.30 18.98
N ALA A 30 18.73 5.59 18.53
CA ALA A 30 17.35 5.78 18.99
C ALA A 30 17.05 5.08 20.33
N ARG A 31 18.03 4.40 20.95
CA ARG A 31 17.86 3.57 22.16
C ARG A 31 16.79 2.49 22.01
N LEU A 32 16.68 1.92 20.81
CA LEU A 32 15.76 0.84 20.48
C LEU A 32 16.51 -0.48 20.28
N PRO A 33 15.89 -1.64 20.55
CA PRO A 33 16.43 -2.92 20.13
C PRO A 33 16.66 -2.96 18.62
N TYR A 34 17.69 -3.67 18.16
CA TYR A 34 17.93 -3.84 16.73
C TYR A 34 16.86 -4.74 16.11
N PHE A 35 16.20 -4.24 15.06
CA PHE A 35 15.32 -5.01 14.19
C PHE A 35 15.95 -5.12 12.80
N ASN A 36 15.82 -6.30 12.18
CA ASN A 36 16.38 -6.52 10.86
C ASN A 36 15.64 -5.68 9.78
N PRO A 37 16.29 -5.39 8.63
CA PRO A 37 15.68 -4.56 7.59
C PRO A 37 14.34 -5.08 7.05
N HIS A 38 14.08 -6.39 7.12
CA HIS A 38 12.81 -6.97 6.66
C HIS A 38 11.67 -6.63 7.63
N SER A 39 11.88 -6.74 8.93
CA SER A 39 10.88 -6.35 9.94
C SER A 39 10.50 -4.87 9.83
N PHE A 40 11.48 -4.00 9.57
CA PHE A 40 11.21 -2.57 9.37
C PHE A 40 10.36 -2.29 8.13
N ARG A 41 10.63 -3.01 7.03
CA ARG A 41 9.81 -2.96 5.82
C ARG A 41 8.37 -3.42 6.09
N SER A 42 8.17 -4.46 6.90
CA SER A 42 6.83 -4.88 7.34
C SER A 42 6.11 -3.80 8.14
N THR A 43 6.81 -3.11 9.05
CA THR A 43 6.25 -1.97 9.78
C THR A 43 5.79 -0.85 8.85
N LEU A 44 6.60 -0.50 7.84
CA LEU A 44 6.23 0.52 6.84
C LEU A 44 5.06 0.09 5.96
N ALA A 45 4.95 -1.19 5.62
CA ALA A 45 3.79 -1.73 4.90
C ALA A 45 2.50 -1.60 5.71
N LEU A 46 2.54 -1.96 7.01
CA LEU A 46 1.42 -1.81 7.93
C LEU A 46 1.03 -0.35 8.17
N LEU A 47 2.03 0.55 8.24
CA LEU A 47 1.77 1.99 8.33
C LEU A 47 1.06 2.49 7.07
N GLY A 48 1.53 2.08 5.89
CA GLY A 48 0.92 2.41 4.59
C GLY A 48 -0.56 2.03 4.55
N GLN A 49 -0.94 0.86 5.06
CA GLN A 49 -2.34 0.41 5.12
C GLN A 49 -3.23 1.32 5.98
N ARG A 50 -2.64 2.04 6.95
CA ARG A 50 -3.37 2.94 7.84
C ARG A 50 -3.45 4.37 7.31
N ILE A 51 -2.43 4.84 6.60
CA ILE A 51 -2.31 6.25 6.20
C ILE A 51 -2.68 6.53 4.73
N CYS A 52 -2.55 5.53 3.85
CA CYS A 52 -2.93 5.68 2.45
C CYS A 52 -4.45 5.69 2.34
N ARG A 53 -5.00 6.69 1.66
CA ARG A 53 -6.44 6.90 1.58
C ARG A 53 -7.04 6.28 0.33
N THR A 54 -6.22 6.13 -0.72
CA THR A 54 -6.62 5.54 -1.99
C THR A 54 -5.74 4.33 -2.34
N PRO A 55 -6.24 3.41 -3.19
CA PRO A 55 -5.42 2.34 -3.75
C PRO A 55 -4.19 2.85 -4.50
N GLU A 56 -4.27 4.03 -5.12
CA GLU A 56 -3.20 4.65 -5.89
C GLU A 56 -2.10 5.22 -4.99
N ASP A 57 -2.47 5.84 -3.85
CA ASP A 57 -1.53 6.23 -2.78
C ASP A 57 -0.75 5.01 -2.29
N PHE A 58 -1.46 3.91 -2.05
CA PHE A 58 -0.87 2.67 -1.56
C PHE A 58 0.04 2.03 -2.62
N LYS A 59 -0.32 2.15 -3.91
CA LYS A 59 0.52 1.72 -5.04
C LYS A 59 1.84 2.50 -5.05
N VAL A 60 1.81 3.83 -4.95
CA VAL A 60 3.04 4.65 -4.91
C VAL A 60 3.88 4.33 -3.68
N TRP A 61 3.26 4.20 -2.50
CA TRP A 61 3.95 3.82 -1.26
C TRP A 61 4.68 2.48 -1.39
N SER A 62 3.99 1.46 -1.92
CA SER A 62 4.56 0.12 -2.09
C SER A 62 5.72 0.07 -3.11
N GLN A 63 5.64 0.84 -4.19
CA GLN A 63 6.71 0.96 -5.19
C GLN A 63 7.96 1.61 -4.60
N ASN A 64 7.81 2.63 -3.75
CA ASN A 64 8.94 3.23 -3.01
C ASN A 64 9.64 2.24 -2.08
N LEU A 65 8.90 1.27 -1.54
CA LEU A 65 9.48 0.19 -0.75
C LEU A 65 10.14 -0.89 -1.63
N GLY A 66 9.99 -0.85 -2.95
CA GLY A 66 10.49 -1.87 -3.86
C GLY A 66 9.64 -3.15 -3.85
N HIS A 67 8.34 -3.05 -3.53
CA HIS A 67 7.36 -4.12 -3.80
C HIS A 67 6.79 -3.90 -5.21
N GLU A 68 7.28 -4.61 -6.22
CA GLU A 68 6.63 -4.61 -7.54
C GLU A 68 5.21 -5.21 -7.48
N GLN A 69 5.03 -6.18 -6.58
CA GLN A 69 3.77 -6.88 -6.32
C GLN A 69 3.10 -6.31 -5.07
N VAL A 70 2.26 -5.29 -5.24
CA VAL A 70 1.38 -4.71 -4.20
C VAL A 70 0.39 -5.75 -3.66
N LEU A 71 0.05 -6.72 -4.52
CA LEU A 71 -0.89 -7.80 -4.24
C LEU A 71 -0.44 -8.65 -3.06
N THR A 72 0.83 -9.03 -2.90
CA THR A 72 1.21 -9.86 -1.74
C THR A 72 1.04 -9.11 -0.41
N THR A 73 1.20 -7.78 -0.39
CA THR A 73 0.94 -6.99 0.82
C THR A 73 -0.55 -6.86 1.13
N LEU A 74 -1.42 -6.73 0.14
CA LEU A 74 -2.87 -6.71 0.34
C LEU A 74 -3.41 -8.10 0.72
N THR A 75 -2.95 -9.16 0.06
CA THR A 75 -3.42 -10.53 0.31
C THR A 75 -2.87 -11.13 1.60
N SER A 76 -1.63 -10.82 2.01
CA SER A 76 -1.03 -11.37 3.23
C SER A 76 -1.42 -10.64 4.52
N TYR A 77 -2.02 -9.45 4.44
CA TYR A 77 -2.43 -8.66 5.60
C TYR A 77 -3.94 -8.36 5.68
N GLY A 78 -4.72 -8.75 4.67
CA GLY A 78 -6.07 -8.23 4.44
C GLY A 78 -7.18 -9.26 4.29
N ALA A 79 -7.18 -10.35 5.06
CA ALA A 79 -8.42 -11.09 5.23
C ALA A 79 -9.37 -10.25 6.09
N VAL A 80 -10.32 -9.56 5.45
CA VAL A 80 -11.42 -8.92 6.16
C VAL A 80 -12.23 -10.02 6.84
N SER A 81 -12.46 -9.91 8.16
CA SER A 81 -13.30 -10.88 8.86
C SER A 81 -14.70 -10.91 8.23
N ALA A 82 -15.35 -12.07 8.22
CA ALA A 82 -16.68 -12.23 7.61
C ALA A 82 -17.69 -11.20 8.16
N HIS A 83 -17.60 -10.89 9.46
CA HIS A 83 -18.41 -9.86 10.10
C HIS A 83 -18.15 -8.46 9.54
N ARG A 84 -16.88 -8.03 9.46
CA ARG A 84 -16.52 -6.71 8.93
C ARG A 84 -16.84 -6.60 7.44
N HIS A 85 -16.77 -7.70 6.71
CA HIS A 85 -17.18 -7.76 5.31
C HIS A 85 -18.69 -7.50 5.18
N ALA A 86 -19.51 -8.19 5.99
CA ALA A 86 -20.96 -7.98 6.00
C ALA A 86 -21.36 -6.54 6.36
N GLU A 87 -20.69 -5.94 7.36
CA GLU A 87 -20.89 -4.53 7.73
C GLU A 87 -20.60 -3.57 6.56
N ILE A 88 -19.41 -3.68 5.96
CA ILE A 88 -19.00 -2.81 4.86
C ILE A 88 -19.95 -2.96 3.66
N MET A 89 -20.38 -4.19 3.35
CA MET A 89 -21.36 -4.42 2.27
C MET A 89 -22.72 -3.81 2.59
N GLY A 90 -23.16 -3.86 3.84
CA GLY A 90 -24.36 -3.16 4.31
C GLY A 90 -24.25 -1.64 4.15
N GLU A 91 -23.14 -1.05 4.59
CA GLU A 91 -22.87 0.40 4.45
C GLU A 91 -22.88 0.85 2.98
N LEU A 92 -22.18 0.11 2.10
CA LEU A 92 -22.14 0.41 0.66
C LEU A 92 -23.52 0.31 0.01
N TRP A 93 -24.30 -0.69 0.40
CA TRP A 93 -25.68 -0.86 -0.07
C TRP A 93 -26.56 0.32 0.35
N THR A 94 -26.47 0.74 1.62
CA THR A 94 -27.24 1.88 2.13
C THR A 94 -26.85 3.19 1.43
N HIS A 95 -25.55 3.42 1.19
CA HIS A 95 -25.08 4.61 0.46
C HIS A 95 -25.59 4.67 -0.99
N GLN A 96 -25.68 3.52 -1.66
CA GLN A 96 -26.23 3.46 -3.03
C GLN A 96 -27.73 3.79 -3.06
N ASN A 97 -28.48 3.30 -2.06
CA ASN A 97 -29.93 3.48 -1.98
C ASN A 97 -30.37 4.79 -1.31
N ALA A 98 -29.46 5.51 -0.65
CA ALA A 98 -29.68 6.85 -0.10
C ALA A 98 -29.47 7.97 -1.13
N ARG A 99 -29.02 7.66 -2.35
CA ARG A 99 -29.10 8.61 -3.46
C ARG A 99 -30.60 8.83 -3.72
N PRO A 100 -31.09 10.08 -3.78
CA PRO A 100 -32.46 10.31 -4.22
C PRO A 100 -32.62 9.61 -5.57
N GLU A 101 -33.74 8.89 -5.74
CA GLU A 101 -34.16 8.27 -7.00
C GLU A 101 -33.65 9.13 -8.17
N PRO A 102 -32.92 8.57 -9.14
CA PRO A 102 -32.60 9.33 -10.32
C PRO A 102 -33.93 9.80 -10.86
N THR A 103 -34.19 11.11 -10.78
CA THR A 103 -35.27 11.71 -11.53
C THR A 103 -34.92 11.44 -12.98
N LEU A 104 -35.42 10.33 -13.51
CA LEU A 104 -35.54 10.12 -14.94
C LEU A 104 -36.32 11.35 -15.39
N TRP A 105 -35.70 12.12 -16.27
CA TRP A 105 -36.25 13.28 -16.98
C TRP A 105 -37.77 13.44 -16.86
N PRO A 106 -38.28 14.68 -16.66
CA PRO A 106 -39.73 14.91 -16.57
C PRO A 106 -40.48 14.20 -17.71
N GLY A 107 -41.28 13.18 -17.37
CA GLY A 107 -42.16 12.48 -18.33
C GLY A 107 -41.92 10.99 -18.56
N VAL A 108 -40.91 10.34 -17.97
CA VAL A 108 -40.68 8.89 -18.18
C VAL A 108 -41.11 8.06 -16.97
N ARG A 109 -42.14 7.22 -17.11
CA ARG A 109 -42.52 6.22 -16.10
C ARG A 109 -41.80 4.90 -16.36
N VAL A 110 -41.19 4.32 -15.32
CA VAL A 110 -40.66 2.96 -15.34
C VAL A 110 -41.85 1.98 -15.33
N PRO A 111 -41.92 1.03 -16.28
CA PRO A 111 -43.01 0.04 -16.29
C PRO A 111 -42.89 -0.90 -15.08
N PRO A 112 -44.02 -1.40 -14.54
CA PRO A 112 -44.00 -2.34 -13.44
C PRO A 112 -43.26 -3.61 -13.85
N LYS A 113 -42.43 -4.12 -12.92
CA LYS A 113 -41.72 -5.39 -13.08
C LYS A 113 -42.77 -6.50 -13.22
N ALA A 114 -42.77 -7.19 -14.36
CA ALA A 114 -43.63 -8.34 -14.61
C ALA A 114 -43.35 -9.46 -13.57
N PRO A 115 -44.38 -10.26 -13.22
CA PRO A 115 -44.30 -11.28 -12.17
C PRO A 115 -43.26 -12.37 -12.46
#